data_AF-A0A3L9MFF6-F1
#
_entry.id   AF-A0A3L9MFF6-F1
#
_cell.length_a   1.000
_cell.length_b   1.000
_cell.length_c   1.000
_cell.angle_alpha   90.00
_cell.angle_beta   90.00
_cell.angle_gamma   90.00
#
_symmetry.space_group_name_H-M   'P 1'
#
loop_
_entity.id
_entity.type
_entity.pdbx_description
1 polymer ?
#
loop_
_entity_poly.entity_id
_entity_poly.type
_entity_poly.pdbx_seq_one_letter_code
_entity_poly.pdbx_strand_id
1 'polypeptide(L)' 'MGLITDLFFAIGSVFTWTFENLLVPVGYWAGWFFTAVGIGLMIWWLARLVEFGNDNEKDYTGW' A
#
# COMPACT_ATOMS: atom_id res chain seq x y z
N MET A 1 -4.63 -22.67 38.12
CA MET A 1 -3.58 -22.03 37.29
C MET A 1 -2.69 -21.22 38.20
N GLY A 2 -1.39 -21.18 37.97
CA GLY A 2 -0.45 -20.44 38.81
C GLY A 2 -0.35 -18.97 38.39
N LEU A 3 0.02 -18.09 39.31
CA LEU A 3 0.21 -16.64 39.11
C LEU A 3 1.07 -16.29 37.88
N ILE A 4 2.13 -17.07 37.64
CA ILE A 4 3.04 -16.87 36.51
C ILE A 4 2.32 -17.15 35.18
N THR A 5 1.52 -18.22 35.13
CA THR A 5 0.77 -18.60 33.94
C THR A 5 -0.29 -17.55 33.60
N ASP A 6 -1.01 -17.05 34.60
CA ASP A 6 -2.03 -16.02 34.42
C ASP A 6 -1.42 -14.69 33.94
N LEU A 7 -0.22 -14.34 34.43
CA LEU A 7 0.54 -13.17 33.95
C LEU A 7 0.89 -13.29 32.46
N PHE A 8 1.39 -14.44 32.01
CA PHE A 8 1.70 -14.65 30.60
C PHE A 8 0.44 -14.61 29.71
N PHE A 9 -0.69 -15.13 30.19
CA PHE A 9 -1.96 -15.01 29.47
C PHE A 9 -2.45 -13.57 29.37
N ALA A 10 -2.34 -12.78 30.44
CA ALA A 10 -2.70 -11.37 30.41
C ALA A 10 -1.82 -10.60 29.41
N ILE A 11 -0.51 -10.81 29.43
CA ILE A 11 0.42 -10.19 28.48
C ILE A 11 0.08 -10.60 27.04
N GLY A 12 -0.15 -11.90 26.79
CA GLY A 12 -0.55 -12.42 25.49
C GLY A 12 -1.84 -11.78 24.98
N SER A 13 -2.84 -11.60 25.84
CA SER A 13 -4.11 -10.97 25.48
C SER A 13 -3.95 -9.51 25.04
N VAL A 14 -3.04 -8.76 25.68
CA VAL A 14 -2.73 -7.38 25.32
C VAL A 14 -2.08 -7.32 23.93
N PHE A 15 -1.15 -8.23 23.65
CA PHE A 15 -0.52 -8.31 22.33
C PHE A 15 -1.52 -8.69 21.24
N THR A 16 -2.39 -9.69 21.49
CA THR A 16 -3.46 -10.06 20.56
C THR A 16 -4.38 -8.87 20.29
N TRP A 17 -4.84 -8.19 21.34
CA TRP A 17 -5.69 -7.01 21.19
C TRP A 17 -5.01 -5.90 20.38
N THR A 18 -3.74 -5.63 20.66
CA THR A 18 -2.94 -4.60 19.95
C THR A 18 -2.82 -4.94 18.47
N PHE A 19 -2.56 -6.21 18.15
CA PHE A 19 -2.43 -6.66 16.76
C PHE A 19 -3.77 -6.52 16.01
N GLU A 20 -4.86 -7.03 16.58
CA GLU A 20 -6.18 -7.05 15.95
C GLU A 20 -6.79 -5.66 15.82
N ASN A 21 -6.61 -4.78 16.81
CA ASN A 21 -7.30 -3.49 16.86
C ASN A 21 -6.48 -2.32 16.33
N LEU A 22 -5.15 -2.44 16.26
CA LEU A 22 -4.29 -1.38 15.73
C LEU A 22 -3.62 -1.81 14.44
N LEU A 23 -2.91 -2.94 14.45
CA LEU A 23 -2.02 -3.31 13.36
C LEU A 23 -2.79 -3.77 12.12
N VAL A 24 -3.86 -4.56 12.30
CA VAL A 24 -4.72 -5.00 11.19
C VAL A 24 -5.43 -3.83 10.49
N PRO A 25 -6.11 -2.89 11.18
CA PRO A 25 -6.72 -1.74 10.54
C PRO A 25 -5.70 -0.85 9.82
N VAL A 26 -4.54 -0.59 10.45
CA VAL A 26 -3.46 0.19 9.84
C VAL A 26 -2.97 -0.49 8.56
N GLY A 27 -2.75 -1.81 8.61
CA GLY A 27 -2.34 -2.58 7.44
C GLY A 27 -3.35 -2.54 6.30
N TYR A 28 -4.65 -2.63 6.61
CA TYR A 28 -5.73 -2.52 5.63
C TYR A 28 -5.71 -1.16 4.92
N TRP A 29 -5.64 -0.06 5.67
CA TRP A 29 -5.59 1.28 5.10
C TRP A 29 -4.30 1.56 4.33
N ALA A 30 -3.16 1.10 4.83
CA ALA A 30 -1.88 1.20 4.14
C ALA A 30 -1.92 0.45 2.80
N GLY A 31 -2.50 -0.75 2.76
CA GLY A 31 -2.66 -1.52 1.52
C GLY A 31 -3.46 -0.77 0.46
N TRP A 32 -4.59 -0.17 0.83
CA TRP A 32 -5.39 0.66 -0.08
C TRP A 32 -4.65 1.93 -0.53
N PHE A 33 -3.95 2.59 0.38
CA PHE A 33 -3.15 3.76 0.07
C PHE A 33 -2.06 3.44 -0.96
N PHE A 34 -1.27 2.39 -0.74
CA PHE A 34 -0.21 1.98 -1.68
C PHE A 34 -0.78 1.52 -3.02
N THR A 35 -1.94 0.86 -3.01
CA THR A 35 -2.66 0.49 -4.24
C THR A 35 -3.07 1.72 -5.04
N ALA A 36 -3.66 2.72 -4.38
CA ALA A 36 -4.05 3.98 -5.03
C ALA A 36 -2.85 4.73 -5.59
N VAL A 37 -1.74 4.80 -4.85
CA VAL A 37 -0.48 5.39 -5.31
C VAL A 37 0.05 4.65 -6.54
N GLY A 38 0.07 3.31 -6.52
CA GLY A 38 0.51 2.50 -7.65
C GLY A 38 -0.34 2.74 -8.91
N ILE A 39 -1.66 2.79 -8.78
CA ILE A 39 -2.57 3.12 -9.88
C ILE A 39 -2.29 4.54 -10.41
N GLY A 40 -2.13 5.52 -9.52
CA GLY A 40 -1.83 6.90 -9.91
C GLY A 40 -0.52 7.01 -10.70
N LEU A 41 0.53 6.32 -10.26
CA LEU A 41 1.81 6.28 -10.96
C LEU A 41 1.70 5.60 -12.33
N MET A 42 0.92 4.52 -12.45
CA MET A 42 0.68 3.87 -13.74
C MET A 42 -0.06 4.79 -14.70
N ILE A 43 -1.12 5.46 -14.25
CA ILE A 43 -1.86 6.44 -15.05
C ILE A 43 -0.92 7.57 -15.51
N TRP A 44 -0.09 8.08 -14.61
CA TRP A 44 0.89 9.11 -14.93
C TRP A 44 1.90 8.64 -15.98
N TRP A 45 2.41 7.42 -15.85
CA TRP A 45 3.33 6.83 -16.85
C TRP A 45 2.67 6.64 -18.22
N LEU A 46 1.43 6.14 -18.26
CA LEU A 46 0.69 5.99 -19.51
C LEU A 46 0.47 7.34 -20.19
N ALA A 47 0.13 8.39 -19.42
CA ALA A 47 0.00 9.74 -19.95
C ALA A 47 1.32 10.24 -20.57
N ARG A 48 2.45 10.01 -19.90
CA ARG A 48 3.78 10.36 -20.43
C ARG A 48 4.13 9.63 -21.72
N LEU A 49 3.78 8.35 -21.83
CA LEU A 49 4.02 7.59 -23.07
C LEU A 49 3.18 8.13 -24.23
N VAL A 50 1.92 8.51 -23.97
CA VAL A 50 1.05 9.13 -24.99
C VAL A 50 1.57 10.50 -25.41
N GLU A 51 2.01 11.34 -24.48
CA GLU A 51 2.67 12.62 -24.77
C GLU A 51 3.91 12.40 -25.66
N PHE A 52 4.79 11.48 -25.27
CA PHE A 52 5.99 11.17 -26.04
C PHE A 52 5.68 10.66 -27.45
N GLY A 53 4.64 9.83 -27.62
CA GLY A 53 4.19 9.39 -28.95
C GLY A 53 3.69 10.56 -29.80
N ASN A 54 2.79 11.37 -29.26
CA ASN A 54 2.22 12.53 -29.97
C ASN A 54 3.27 13.58 -30.35
N ASP A 55 4.25 13.83 -29.48
CA ASP A 55 5.30 14.82 -29.73
C ASP A 55 6.31 14.32 -30.77
N ASN A 56 6.67 13.03 -30.76
CA ASN A 56 7.57 12.47 -31.78
C ASN A 56 6.91 12.24 -33.13
N GLU A 57 5.60 11.98 -33.19
CA GLU A 57 4.88 11.85 -34.47
C GLU A 57 4.67 13.19 -35.17
N LYS A 58 4.57 14.30 -34.42
CA LYS A 58 4.42 15.64 -35.01
C LYS A 58 5.66 16.13 -35.77
N ASP A 59 6.85 15.70 -35.35
CA ASP A 59 8.12 16.04 -35.99
C ASP A 59 8.63 14.93 -36.93
N TYR A 60 7.87 13.85 -37.13
CA TYR A 60 8.26 12.77 -38.03
C TYR A 60 8.01 13.18 -39.49
N THR A 61 9.00 13.80 -40.12
CA THR A 61 8.91 14.23 -41.53
C THR A 61 9.04 13.08 -42.55
N GLY A 62 9.17 11.84 -42.09
CA GLY A 62 9.57 10.72 -42.94
C GLY A 62 10.98 10.93 -43.51
N TRP A 63 11.51 9.88 -44.13
CA TRP A 63 12.73 9.97 -44.95
C TRP A 63 12.41 10.65 -46.28
#